data_AF-A0A8C4M6R1-F1
#
_entry.id   AF-A0A8C4M6R1-F1
#
_cell.length_a   1.000
_cell.length_b   1.000
_cell.length_c   1.000
_cell.angle_alpha   90.00
_cell.angle_beta   90.00
_cell.angle_gamma   90.00
#
_symmetry.space_group_name_H-M   'P 1'
#
loop_
_entity.id
_entity.type
_entity.pdbx_description
1 polymer ?
#
loop_
_entity_poly.entity_id
_entity_poly.type
_entity_poly.pdbx_seq_one_letter_code
_entity_poly.pdbx_strand_id
1 'polypeptide(L)'
;MDDTLLLNVEGVKKTILHGGTGELPNFITGSRVTFHFRTMKCDEERTVIDDSKQVGQPMHIIIGNMFKLEVWEILLTSMRVSEVAEFWCDTIHTGVYPILSRSLRQLAEGKDPTGWHVHTCGLANMFAYHTLGYEDLDELQKEPQPLIFVIELLQCFSFSHLPSFAALGDLRFKPSCRGGKS
;
A
#
# COMPACT_ATOMS: atom_id res chain seq x y z
N MET A 1 -17.07 1.82 26.69
CA MET A 1 -15.65 2.22 26.71
C MET A 1 -14.84 0.94 26.54
N ASP A 2 -14.79 0.40 25.32
CA ASP A 2 -13.90 -0.74 25.01
C ASP A 2 -13.68 -0.92 23.49
N ASP A 3 -13.54 0.19 22.76
CA ASP A 3 -13.34 0.14 21.30
C ASP A 3 -11.86 0.18 20.89
N THR A 4 -10.93 0.15 21.85
CA THR A 4 -9.49 0.36 21.63
C THR A 4 -8.67 -0.91 21.39
N LEU A 5 -9.28 -2.09 21.34
CA LEU A 5 -8.56 -3.39 21.27
C LEU A 5 -8.70 -4.14 19.92
N LEU A 6 -9.21 -3.52 18.85
CA LEU A 6 -9.58 -4.25 17.64
C LEU A 6 -8.44 -4.97 16.88
N LEU A 7 -7.18 -4.70 17.21
CA LEU A 7 -6.03 -5.34 16.54
C LEU A 7 -5.13 -6.17 17.45
N ASN A 8 -5.18 -6.01 18.78
CA ASN A 8 -4.22 -6.64 19.73
C ASN A 8 -2.75 -6.59 19.26
N VAL A 9 -2.37 -5.55 18.52
CA VAL A 9 -0.99 -5.31 18.07
C VAL A 9 -0.40 -4.20 18.93
N GLU A 10 0.71 -4.49 19.59
CA GLU A 10 1.45 -3.53 20.39
C GLU A 10 1.83 -2.31 19.53
N GLY A 11 1.67 -1.10 20.07
CA GLY A 11 2.01 0.13 19.36
C GLY A 11 1.07 0.49 18.21
N VAL A 12 -0.11 -0.15 18.08
CA VAL A 12 -1.12 0.22 17.09
C VAL A 12 -2.46 0.49 17.76
N LYS A 13 -3.07 1.65 17.45
CA LYS A 13 -4.41 2.02 17.93
C LYS A 13 -5.30 2.32 16.73
N LYS A 14 -6.38 1.54 16.59
CA LYS A 14 -7.39 1.70 15.52
C LYS A 14 -8.59 2.47 16.05
N THR A 15 -9.07 3.43 15.25
CA THR A 15 -10.33 4.14 15.45
C THR A 15 -11.13 4.08 14.16
N ILE A 16 -12.34 3.51 14.19
CA ILE A 16 -13.22 3.48 13.02
C ILE A 16 -13.93 4.84 12.90
N LEU A 17 -13.71 5.55 11.79
CA LEU A 17 -14.34 6.84 11.49
C LEU A 17 -15.64 6.65 10.72
N HIS A 18 -15.68 5.65 9.83
CA HIS A 18 -16.87 5.23 9.09
C HIS A 18 -16.90 3.70 9.03
N GLY A 19 -17.99 3.10 9.52
CA GLY A 19 -18.15 1.65 9.49
C GLY A 19 -18.25 1.11 8.06
N GLY A 20 -17.55 0.01 7.78
CA GLY A 20 -17.69 -0.67 6.50
C GLY A 20 -19.00 -1.44 6.36
N THR A 21 -19.23 -1.97 5.17
CA THR A 21 -20.42 -2.73 4.79
C THR A 21 -20.11 -4.22 4.67
N GLY A 22 -21.07 -5.07 5.04
CA GLY A 22 -20.94 -6.52 4.92
C GLY A 22 -20.01 -7.14 5.97
N GLU A 23 -19.61 -8.37 5.69
CA GLU A 23 -18.68 -9.15 6.52
C GLU A 23 -17.22 -8.78 6.25
N LEU A 24 -16.33 -9.17 7.15
CA LEU A 24 -14.89 -9.03 6.96
C LEU A 24 -14.45 -9.82 5.70
N PRO A 25 -13.74 -9.19 4.74
CA PRO A 25 -13.26 -9.90 3.56
C PRO A 25 -12.33 -11.07 3.90
N ASN A 26 -12.30 -12.07 3.03
CA ASN A 26 -11.36 -13.18 3.16
C ASN A 26 -9.98 -12.79 2.61
N PHE A 27 -9.11 -12.27 3.48
CA PHE A 27 -7.75 -11.85 3.13
C PHE A 27 -6.77 -13.03 3.05
N ILE A 28 -6.85 -13.82 1.98
CA ILE A 28 -5.90 -14.90 1.71
C ILE A 28 -4.66 -14.41 0.97
N THR A 29 -3.53 -15.12 1.09
CA THR A 29 -2.32 -14.87 0.28
C THR A 29 -2.67 -14.79 -1.21
N GLY A 30 -2.17 -13.76 -1.88
CA GLY A 30 -2.47 -13.45 -3.28
C GLY A 30 -3.71 -12.57 -3.48
N SER A 31 -4.46 -12.25 -2.43
CA SER A 31 -5.60 -11.32 -2.54
C SER A 31 -5.11 -9.92 -2.88
N ARG A 32 -5.78 -9.27 -3.83
CA ARG A 32 -5.54 -7.87 -4.17
C ARG A 32 -6.44 -6.98 -3.34
N VAL A 33 -5.85 -6.12 -2.53
CA VAL A 33 -6.55 -5.15 -1.69
C VAL A 33 -6.35 -3.76 -2.28
N THR A 34 -7.43 -3.06 -2.59
CA THR A 34 -7.44 -1.72 -3.17
C THR A 34 -8.02 -0.73 -2.17
N PHE A 35 -7.32 0.36 -1.91
CA PHE A 35 -7.67 1.32 -0.85
C PHE A 35 -7.15 2.73 -1.13
N HIS A 36 -7.79 3.72 -0.54
CA HIS A 36 -7.20 5.05 -0.38
C HIS A 36 -6.51 5.16 0.98
N PHE A 37 -5.50 6.02 1.07
CA PHE A 37 -4.83 6.30 2.33
C PHE A 37 -4.37 7.76 2.38
N ARG A 38 -4.27 8.28 3.59
CA ARG A 38 -3.58 9.52 3.94
C ARG A 38 -2.69 9.26 5.14
N THR A 39 -1.41 9.61 5.03
CA THR A 39 -0.45 9.51 6.13
C THR A 39 -0.13 10.90 6.68
N MET A 40 -0.14 11.04 7.99
CA MET A 40 0.09 12.30 8.69
C MET A 40 1.06 12.12 9.86
N LYS A 41 1.76 13.20 10.20
CA LYS A 41 2.48 13.33 11.48
C LYS A 41 1.47 13.45 12.64
N CYS A 42 1.98 13.25 13.86
CA CYS A 42 1.20 13.40 15.10
C CYS A 42 1.33 14.80 15.73
N ASP A 43 1.75 15.80 14.95
CA ASP A 43 1.81 17.21 15.36
C ASP A 43 0.40 17.85 15.44
N GLU A 44 0.32 19.07 15.96
CA GLU A 44 -0.97 19.76 16.16
C GLU A 44 -1.70 19.98 14.83
N GLU A 45 -0.95 20.25 13.77
CA GLU A 45 -1.44 20.48 12.42
C GLU A 45 -1.82 19.20 11.66
N ARG A 46 -1.45 18.01 12.18
CA ARG A 46 -1.54 16.73 11.48
C ARG A 46 -0.94 16.82 10.07
N THR A 47 0.31 17.28 9.99
CA THR A 47 1.02 17.52 8.74
C THR A 47 0.95 16.31 7.82
N VAL A 48 0.36 16.49 6.64
CA VAL A 48 0.18 15.43 5.64
C VAL A 48 1.52 15.12 4.96
N ILE A 49 1.88 13.85 4.92
CA ILE A 49 3.08 13.36 4.22
C ILE A 49 2.71 12.80 2.86
N ASP A 50 1.68 11.95 2.78
CA ASP A 50 1.19 11.38 1.53
C ASP A 50 -0.33 11.27 1.54
N ASP A 51 -0.95 11.46 0.38
CA ASP A 51 -2.39 11.34 0.19
C ASP A 51 -2.71 10.78 -1.21
N SER A 52 -3.23 9.56 -1.26
CA SER A 52 -3.54 8.92 -2.54
C SER A 52 -4.73 9.53 -3.28
N LYS A 53 -5.64 10.23 -2.57
CA LYS A 53 -6.71 10.99 -3.23
C LYS A 53 -6.17 12.26 -3.88
N GLN A 54 -5.14 12.89 -3.30
CA GLN A 54 -4.47 14.04 -3.92
C GLN A 54 -3.73 13.65 -5.20
N VAL A 55 -3.11 12.47 -5.22
CA VAL A 55 -2.47 11.89 -6.41
C VAL A 55 -3.51 11.41 -7.44
N GLY A 56 -4.76 11.15 -7.00
CA GLY A 56 -5.89 10.81 -7.87
C GLY A 56 -6.01 9.33 -8.21
N GLN A 57 -5.21 8.44 -7.61
CA GLN A 57 -5.28 7.00 -7.83
C GLN A 57 -5.22 6.21 -6.52
N PRO A 58 -6.11 5.22 -6.32
CA PRO A 58 -6.05 4.35 -5.16
C PRO A 58 -4.82 3.44 -5.21
N MET A 59 -4.33 3.06 -4.04
CA MET A 59 -3.24 2.11 -3.91
C MET A 59 -3.78 0.68 -3.95
N HIS A 60 -2.93 -0.27 -4.38
CA HIS A 60 -3.23 -1.68 -4.19
C HIS A 60 -2.02 -2.45 -3.70
N ILE A 61 -2.26 -3.43 -2.83
CA ILE A 61 -1.25 -4.40 -2.40
C ILE A 61 -1.73 -5.83 -2.64
N ILE A 62 -0.79 -6.76 -2.66
CA ILE A 62 -1.06 -8.19 -2.72
C ILE A 62 -0.71 -8.80 -1.37
N ILE A 63 -1.68 -9.39 -0.68
CA ILE A 63 -1.50 -10.00 0.64
C ILE A 63 -0.51 -11.16 0.58
N GLY A 64 0.42 -11.22 1.52
CA GLY A 64 1.39 -12.30 1.68
C GLY A 64 2.53 -12.26 0.66
N ASN A 65 2.70 -11.14 -0.06
CA ASN A 65 3.92 -10.91 -0.83
C ASN A 65 5.00 -10.42 0.14
N MET A 66 5.97 -11.29 0.42
CA MET A 66 7.02 -11.19 1.46
C MET A 66 7.90 -9.92 1.45
N PHE A 67 7.70 -8.99 0.51
CA PHE A 67 8.69 -7.96 0.21
C PHE A 67 8.42 -6.55 0.71
N LYS A 68 7.32 -6.24 1.42
CA LYS A 68 7.15 -4.93 2.07
C LYS A 68 5.83 -4.85 2.85
N LEU A 69 5.90 -4.42 4.12
CA LEU A 69 4.82 -3.86 4.96
C LEU A 69 3.95 -4.83 5.79
N GLU A 70 4.56 -5.53 6.73
CA GLU A 70 3.82 -6.34 7.71
C GLU A 70 2.74 -5.53 8.45
N VAL A 71 3.05 -4.28 8.87
CA VAL A 71 2.06 -3.48 9.60
C VAL A 71 0.88 -3.07 8.73
N TRP A 72 1.06 -2.72 7.45
CA TRP A 72 -0.07 -2.32 6.59
C TRP A 72 -1.00 -3.50 6.27
N GLU A 73 -0.46 -4.71 6.10
CA GLU A 73 -1.29 -5.91 5.98
C GLU A 73 -2.14 -6.10 7.25
N ILE A 74 -1.56 -5.94 8.44
CA ILE A 74 -2.31 -5.97 9.70
C ILE A 74 -3.42 -4.90 9.72
N LEU A 75 -3.12 -3.66 9.33
CA LEU A 75 -4.14 -2.59 9.32
C LEU A 75 -5.29 -2.95 8.38
N LEU A 76 -4.97 -3.32 7.13
CA LEU A 76 -5.95 -3.58 6.07
C LEU A 76 -6.80 -4.82 6.34
N THR A 77 -6.20 -5.88 6.87
CA THR A 77 -6.91 -7.15 7.16
C THR A 77 -7.92 -7.02 8.31
N SER A 78 -7.86 -5.93 9.07
CA SER A 78 -8.84 -5.60 10.11
C SER A 78 -10.06 -4.84 9.58
N MET A 79 -10.06 -4.41 8.32
CA MET A 79 -11.07 -3.50 7.76
C MET A 79 -12.13 -4.23 6.94
N ARG A 80 -13.37 -3.76 7.05
CA ARG A 80 -14.46 -4.12 6.13
C ARG A 80 -14.42 -3.24 4.89
N VAL A 81 -15.02 -3.72 3.79
CA VAL A 81 -15.16 -2.91 2.56
C VAL A 81 -15.97 -1.65 2.86
N SER A 82 -15.56 -0.51 2.30
CA SER A 82 -16.10 0.83 2.56
C SER A 82 -15.84 1.37 3.98
N GLU A 83 -15.04 0.68 4.79
CA GLU A 83 -14.61 1.19 6.09
C GLU A 83 -13.60 2.32 5.90
N VAL A 84 -13.75 3.38 6.70
CA VAL A 84 -12.72 4.40 6.89
C VAL A 84 -12.24 4.31 8.33
N ALA A 85 -10.95 4.07 8.53
CA ALA A 85 -10.36 3.94 9.86
C ALA A 85 -9.07 4.76 9.97
N GLU A 86 -8.87 5.35 11.14
CA GLU A 86 -7.65 6.01 11.57
C GLU A 86 -6.82 5.02 12.39
N PHE A 87 -5.56 4.85 12.02
CA PHE A 87 -4.60 4.01 12.73
C PHE A 87 -3.46 4.88 13.21
N TRP A 88 -3.35 5.05 14.51
CA TRP A 88 -2.12 5.58 15.11
C TRP A 88 -1.13 4.42 15.25
N CYS A 89 0.07 4.61 14.74
CA CYS A 89 1.16 3.63 14.77
C CYS A 89 2.39 4.24 15.43
N ASP A 90 2.90 3.57 16.46
CA ASP A 90 4.12 3.94 17.14
C ASP A 90 5.35 3.81 16.22
N THR A 91 6.43 4.48 16.60
CA THR A 91 7.71 4.57 15.91
C THR A 91 8.29 3.20 15.53
N ILE A 92 8.01 2.17 16.33
CA ILE A 92 8.43 0.79 16.07
C ILE A 92 7.92 0.25 14.72
N HIS A 93 6.80 0.78 14.23
CA HIS A 93 6.15 0.37 12.98
C HIS A 93 6.43 1.33 11.81
N THR A 94 6.85 2.57 12.08
CA THR A 94 6.93 3.64 11.08
C THR A 94 8.33 3.89 10.54
N GLY A 95 9.38 3.31 11.13
CA GLY A 95 10.77 3.54 10.69
C GLY A 95 11.04 3.17 9.23
N VAL A 96 10.27 2.25 8.64
CA VAL A 96 10.36 1.87 7.22
C VAL A 96 9.50 2.73 6.29
N TYR A 97 8.64 3.59 6.85
CA TYR A 97 7.69 4.40 6.08
C TYR A 97 8.35 5.36 5.07
N PRO A 98 9.46 6.07 5.38
CA PRO A 98 10.12 6.93 4.39
C PRO A 98 10.53 6.18 3.11
N ILE A 99 11.06 4.97 3.25
CA ILE A 99 11.47 4.11 2.12
C ILE A 99 10.25 3.63 1.33
N LEU A 100 9.16 3.31 2.03
CA LEU A 100 7.90 2.97 1.39
C LEU A 100 7.36 4.15 0.60
N SER A 101 7.16 5.30 1.24
CA SER A 101 6.61 6.51 0.65
C SER A 101 7.37 6.89 -0.63
N ARG A 102 8.70 6.84 -0.58
CA ARG A 102 9.54 7.00 -1.77
C ARG A 102 9.15 6.05 -2.91
N SER A 103 8.95 4.77 -2.62
CA SER A 103 8.52 3.78 -3.63
C SER A 103 7.12 4.11 -4.17
N LEU A 104 6.20 4.57 -3.31
CA LEU A 104 4.84 4.96 -3.69
C LEU A 104 4.83 6.21 -4.58
N ARG A 105 5.66 7.21 -4.28
CA ARG A 105 5.83 8.42 -5.10
C ARG A 105 6.40 8.09 -6.48
N GLN A 106 7.39 7.21 -6.55
CA GLN A 106 7.93 6.72 -7.83
C GLN A 106 6.89 5.99 -8.67
N LEU A 107 6.09 5.12 -8.04
CA LEU A 107 4.95 4.45 -8.68
C LEU A 107 3.93 5.44 -9.23
N ALA A 108 3.59 6.48 -8.46
CA ALA A 108 2.67 7.53 -8.88
C ALA A 108 3.18 8.33 -10.09
N GLU A 109 4.51 8.50 -10.21
CA GLU A 109 5.16 9.10 -11.38
C GLU A 109 5.23 8.15 -12.60
N GLY A 110 4.69 6.93 -12.50
CA GLY A 110 4.75 5.92 -13.55
C GLY A 110 6.12 5.27 -13.72
N LYS A 111 7.04 5.47 -12.77
CA LYS A 111 8.33 4.79 -12.74
C LYS A 111 8.12 3.42 -12.10
N ASP A 112 8.37 2.36 -12.85
CA ASP A 112 8.37 1.01 -12.30
C ASP A 112 9.50 0.89 -11.27
N PRO A 113 9.20 0.71 -9.97
CA PRO A 113 10.22 0.59 -8.95
C PRO A 113 11.06 -0.66 -9.15
N THR A 114 10.55 -1.71 -9.83
CA THR A 114 11.32 -2.92 -10.17
C THR A 114 12.25 -2.72 -11.38
N GLY A 115 12.16 -1.57 -12.05
CA GLY A 115 13.11 -1.18 -13.09
C GLY A 115 14.53 -1.06 -12.53
N TRP A 116 15.47 -1.82 -13.11
CA TRP A 116 16.89 -1.84 -12.73
C TRP A 116 17.52 -0.44 -12.56
N HIS A 117 17.10 0.54 -13.36
CA HIS A 117 17.57 1.93 -13.28
C HIS A 117 17.08 2.69 -12.04
N VAL A 118 15.86 2.41 -11.55
CA VAL A 118 15.28 3.07 -10.35
C VAL A 118 15.91 2.51 -9.08
N HIS A 119 16.13 1.19 -9.02
CA HIS A 119 16.82 0.53 -7.91
C HIS A 119 18.30 0.93 -7.79
N THR A 120 19.04 0.97 -8.91
CA THR A 120 20.48 1.27 -8.88
C THR A 120 20.74 2.74 -8.57
N CYS A 121 20.01 3.67 -9.20
CA CYS A 121 20.09 5.10 -8.90
C CYS A 121 19.62 5.39 -7.47
N GLY A 122 18.63 4.64 -6.99
CA GLY A 122 18.07 4.85 -5.67
C GLY A 122 18.94 4.40 -4.51
N LEU A 123 19.71 3.33 -4.68
CA LEU A 123 20.77 2.94 -3.74
C LEU A 123 21.97 3.87 -3.88
N ALA A 124 22.38 4.24 -5.10
CA ALA A 124 23.49 5.16 -5.32
C ALA A 124 23.29 6.52 -4.63
N ASN A 125 22.10 7.12 -4.74
CA ASN A 125 21.80 8.39 -4.05
C ASN A 125 21.74 8.24 -2.52
N MET A 126 21.21 7.12 -2.02
CA MET A 126 21.18 6.84 -0.58
C MET A 126 22.61 6.66 -0.02
N PHE A 127 23.50 5.98 -0.76
CA PHE A 127 24.89 5.78 -0.37
C PHE A 127 25.77 7.02 -0.56
N ALA A 128 25.53 7.83 -1.60
CA ALA A 128 26.35 9.00 -1.91
C ALA A 128 25.91 10.26 -1.14
N TYR A 129 24.61 10.41 -0.87
CA TYR A 129 24.05 11.66 -0.37
C TYR A 129 23.14 11.49 0.86
N HIS A 130 23.01 10.27 1.39
CA HIS A 130 22.16 9.98 2.56
C HIS A 130 20.72 10.52 2.42
N THR A 131 20.16 10.44 1.20
CA THR A 131 18.86 11.01 0.85
C THR A 131 17.98 10.01 0.09
N LEU A 132 16.68 10.10 0.32
CA LEU A 132 15.62 9.44 -0.43
C LEU A 132 15.17 10.25 -1.65
N GLY A 133 15.64 11.50 -1.78
CA GLY A 133 15.28 12.44 -2.85
C GLY A 133 14.06 13.30 -2.54
N TYR A 134 13.54 13.24 -1.31
CA TYR A 134 12.41 14.03 -0.84
C TYR A 134 12.71 14.55 0.57
N GLU A 135 12.73 15.87 0.76
CA GLU A 135 13.18 16.53 2.00
C GLU A 135 12.35 16.10 3.21
N ASP A 136 11.03 16.03 3.06
CA ASP A 136 10.10 15.58 4.09
C ASP A 136 10.34 14.13 4.54
N LEU A 137 10.71 13.25 3.60
CA LEU A 137 11.06 11.86 3.92
C LEU A 137 12.45 11.73 4.55
N ASP A 138 13.39 12.59 4.16
CA ASP A 138 14.73 12.63 4.76
C ASP A 138 14.66 13.12 6.21
N GLU A 139 13.84 14.13 6.49
CA GLU A 139 13.55 14.58 7.86
C GLU A 139 12.93 13.45 8.69
N LEU A 140 11.90 12.79 8.14
CA LEU A 140 11.23 11.68 8.82
C LEU A 140 12.16 10.48 9.07
N GLN A 141 13.15 10.27 8.20
CA GLN A 141 14.16 9.22 8.38
C GLN A 141 15.19 9.59 9.46
N LYS A 142 15.55 10.87 9.58
CA LYS A 142 16.46 11.37 10.62
C LYS A 142 15.80 11.40 11.99
N GLU A 143 14.51 11.73 12.04
CA GLU A 143 13.71 11.81 13.26
C GLU A 143 12.50 10.86 13.17
N PRO A 144 12.73 9.55 13.45
CA PRO A 144 11.66 8.56 13.52
C PRO A 144 10.62 8.97 14.57
N GLN A 145 9.34 8.91 14.17
CA GLN A 145 8.23 9.33 15.01
C GLN A 145 6.97 8.50 14.72
N PRO A 146 5.98 8.50 15.63
CA PRO A 146 4.68 7.88 15.38
C PRO A 146 3.95 8.58 14.22
N LEU A 147 3.17 7.82 13.47
CA LEU A 147 2.39 8.31 12.33
C LEU A 147 0.92 7.92 12.46
N ILE A 148 0.07 8.70 11.80
CA ILE A 148 -1.35 8.43 11.66
C ILE A 148 -1.62 8.02 10.21
N PHE A 149 -2.20 6.84 10.03
CA PHE A 149 -2.70 6.36 8.73
C PHE A 149 -4.23 6.41 8.74
N VAL A 150 -4.82 7.26 7.90
CA VAL A 150 -6.26 7.20 7.62
C VAL A 150 -6.43 6.38 6.35
N ILE A 151 -7.12 5.25 6.44
CA ILE A 151 -7.29 4.31 5.32
C ILE A 151 -8.78 4.20 5.02
N GLU A 152 -9.11 4.19 3.73
CA GLU A 152 -10.43 3.84 3.20
C GLU A 152 -10.30 2.58 2.36
N LEU A 153 -10.85 1.47 2.84
CA LEU A 153 -10.80 0.20 2.12
C LEU A 153 -11.87 0.17 1.02
N LEU A 154 -11.46 0.09 -0.24
CA LEU A 154 -12.38 0.12 -1.38
C LEU A 154 -12.82 -1.26 -1.81
N GLN A 155 -11.87 -2.18 -2.00
CA GLN A 155 -12.14 -3.52 -2.55
C GLN A 155 -11.11 -4.53 -2.07
N CYS A 156 -11.54 -5.78 -1.93
CA CYS A 156 -10.67 -6.93 -1.74
C CYS A 156 -11.06 -8.02 -2.74
N PHE A 157 -10.14 -8.42 -3.62
CA PHE A 157 -10.34 -9.48 -4.60
C PHE A 157 -9.48 -10.69 -4.25
N SER A 158 -10.12 -11.77 -3.81
CA SER A 158 -9.48 -13.07 -3.55
C SER A 158 -9.66 -14.01 -4.75
N PHE A 159 -8.58 -14.58 -5.27
CA PHE A 159 -8.64 -15.49 -6.43
C PHE A 159 -9.27 -16.86 -6.13
N SER A 160 -9.69 -17.14 -4.89
CA SER A 160 -10.33 -18.41 -4.50
C SER A 160 -11.74 -18.62 -5.06
N HIS A 161 -12.35 -17.60 -5.69
CA HIS A 161 -13.67 -17.70 -6.31
C HIS A 161 -13.67 -17.69 -7.85
N LEU A 162 -12.51 -17.84 -8.49
CA LEU A 162 -12.53 -18.27 -9.89
C LEU A 162 -12.95 -19.75 -9.92
N PRO A 163 -14.04 -20.14 -10.61
CA PRO A 163 -14.14 -21.52 -11.05
C PRO A 163 -12.86 -21.80 -11.83
N SER A 164 -12.15 -22.86 -11.42
CA SER A 164 -10.94 -23.42 -12.04
C SER A 164 -10.52 -22.77 -13.36
N PHE A 165 -9.25 -22.37 -13.44
CA PHE A 165 -8.52 -21.94 -14.64
C PHE A 165 -8.70 -22.85 -15.90
N ALA A 166 -9.42 -23.96 -15.81
CA ALA A 166 -9.83 -24.82 -16.91
C ALA A 166 -10.79 -24.17 -17.95
N ALA A 167 -11.38 -23.00 -17.70
CA ALA A 167 -12.37 -22.40 -18.60
C ALA A 167 -11.85 -21.31 -19.57
N LEU A 168 -10.56 -20.93 -19.51
CA LEU A 168 -9.96 -19.95 -20.46
C LEU A 168 -8.91 -20.58 -21.40
N GLY A 169 -9.08 -21.86 -21.72
CA GLY A 169 -8.21 -22.61 -22.63
C GLY A 169 -8.55 -22.49 -24.12
N ASP A 170 -9.35 -21.51 -24.56
CA ASP A 170 -9.82 -21.46 -25.96
C ASP A 170 -9.82 -20.09 -26.64
N LEU A 171 -8.85 -19.23 -26.27
CA LEU A 171 -8.40 -18.14 -27.14
C LEU A 171 -6.89 -18.29 -27.37
N ARG A 172 -6.52 -19.40 -28.02
CA ARG A 172 -5.21 -19.49 -28.68
C ARG A 172 -5.16 -18.42 -29.76
N PHE A 173 -4.25 -17.47 -29.54
CA PHE A 173 -3.49 -16.77 -30.57
C PHE A 173 -3.40 -17.61 -31.86
N LYS A 174 -4.13 -17.20 -32.90
CA LYS A 174 -3.79 -17.53 -34.28
C LYS A 174 -2.87 -16.42 -34.79
N PRO A 175 -1.57 -16.66 -35.00
CA PRO A 175 -0.76 -15.75 -35.80
C PRO A 175 -1.17 -15.95 -37.27
N SER A 176 -1.86 -14.96 -37.85
CA SER A 176 -2.05 -14.93 -39.30
C SER A 176 -0.80 -14.31 -39.93
N CYS A 177 0.17 -15.16 -40.26
CA CYS A 177 1.13 -14.86 -41.31
C CYS A 177 0.38 -14.80 -42.65
N ARG A 178 0.26 -13.62 -43.26
CA ARG A 178 0.06 -13.48 -44.70
C ARG A 178 1.31 -12.87 -45.31
N GLY A 179 2.16 -13.73 -45.87
CA GLY A 179 3.01 -13.35 -46.99
C GLY A 179 2.18 -13.41 -48.27
N GLY A 180 2.43 -12.49 -49.21
CA GLY A 180 1.78 -12.52 -50.52
C GLY A 180 1.96 -11.27 -51.36
N LYS A 181 3.15 -11.15 -51.96
CA LYS A 181 3.47 -10.63 -53.31
C LYS A 181 2.48 -9.66 -54.00
N SER A 182 3.01 -8.52 -54.44
CA SER A 182 3.07 -8.14 -55.86
C SER A 182 4.44 -7.53 -56.14
#